data_AF-A0A521I8T7-F1
#
_entry.id   AF-A0A521I8T7-F1
#
_cell.length_a   1.000
_cell.length_b   1.000
_cell.length_c   1.000
_cell.angle_alpha   90.00
_cell.angle_beta   90.00
_cell.angle_gamma   90.00
#
_symmetry.space_group_name_H-M   'P 1'
#
loop_
_entity.id
_entity.type
_entity.pdbx_description
1 polymer ?
#
loop_
_entity_poly.entity_id
_entity_poly.type
_entity_poly.pdbx_seq_one_letter_code
_entity_poly.pdbx_strand_id
1 'polypeptide(L)' 'MADDSRGTAAGVDAEAVHGNEWARFLLLAFVGLPVAMTALIAAYGFIVWFLQILFFGPPS' A
#
# COMPACT_ATOMS: atom_id res chain seq x y z
N MET A 1 -42.48 6.37 -18.70
CA MET A 1 -42.43 5.06 -18.00
C MET A 1 -41.01 4.54 -18.16
N ALA A 2 -40.26 4.55 -17.05
CA ALA A 2 -39.01 3.84 -16.70
C ALA A 2 -37.92 3.66 -17.80
N ASP A 3 -36.64 3.91 -17.59
CA ASP A 3 -35.83 3.80 -16.38
C ASP A 3 -34.54 4.60 -16.62
N ASP A 4 -34.09 5.29 -15.58
CA ASP A 4 -32.72 5.75 -15.39
C ASP A 4 -31.80 4.53 -15.09
N SER A 5 -30.51 4.78 -14.91
CA SER A 5 -29.67 4.06 -13.93
C SER A 5 -29.00 2.71 -14.28
N ARG A 6 -28.43 2.46 -15.48
CA ARG A 6 -27.46 1.33 -15.64
C ARG A 6 -26.27 1.59 -16.57
N GLY A 7 -25.37 2.51 -16.22
CA GLY A 7 -24.08 2.57 -16.94
C GLY A 7 -22.97 3.44 -16.37
N THR A 8 -23.26 4.37 -15.47
CA THR A 8 -22.26 5.36 -15.00
C THR A 8 -21.30 4.85 -13.92
N ALA A 9 -21.52 3.67 -13.33
CA ALA A 9 -20.77 3.22 -12.15
C ALA A 9 -19.59 2.26 -12.43
N ALA A 10 -19.42 1.75 -13.66
CA ALA A 10 -18.41 0.71 -13.94
C ALA A 10 -17.19 1.21 -14.74
N GLY A 11 -17.20 2.47 -15.19
CA GLY A 11 -16.20 3.02 -16.11
C GLY A 11 -15.20 3.99 -15.52
N VAL A 12 -15.15 4.16 -14.19
CA VAL A 12 -14.27 5.17 -13.57
C VAL A 12 -12.82 4.73 -13.39
N ASP A 13 -12.49 3.45 -13.58
CA ASP A 13 -11.18 2.94 -13.16
C ASP A 13 -10.30 2.32 -14.26
N ALA A 14 -10.76 2.22 -15.51
CA ALA A 14 -10.07 1.37 -16.52
C ALA A 14 -9.53 2.09 -17.77
N GLU A 15 -9.92 3.33 -18.08
CA GLU A 15 -9.61 3.96 -19.37
C GLU A 15 -8.80 5.27 -19.24
N ALA A 16 -7.62 5.19 -18.63
CA ALA A 16 -6.60 6.24 -18.71
C ALA A 16 -5.20 5.61 -18.87
N VAL A 17 -5.05 4.74 -19.86
CA VAL A 17 -3.99 3.71 -19.81
C VAL A 17 -2.61 4.17 -20.34
N HIS A 18 -2.46 5.25 -21.12
CA HIS A 18 -1.13 5.59 -21.66
C HIS A 18 -0.40 6.77 -20.98
N GLY A 19 -1.10 7.60 -20.20
CA GLY A 19 -0.50 8.74 -19.48
C GLY A 19 -0.36 8.52 -17.97
N ASN A 20 -1.20 7.67 -17.38
CA ASN A 20 -1.23 7.50 -15.92
C ASN A 20 -0.23 6.47 -15.39
N GLU A 21 0.36 5.63 -16.24
CA GLU A 21 1.33 4.63 -15.82
C GLU A 21 2.55 5.30 -15.18
N TRP A 22 3.10 6.32 -15.85
CA TRP A 22 4.27 7.05 -15.39
C TRP A 22 4.00 7.80 -14.07
N ALA A 23 2.81 8.40 -13.95
CA ALA A 23 2.35 9.01 -12.71
C ALA A 23 2.18 7.96 -11.58
N ARG A 24 1.65 6.77 -11.89
CA ARG A 24 1.55 5.65 -10.94
C ARG A 24 2.92 5.12 -10.54
N PHE A 25 3.88 5.04 -11.46
CA PHE A 25 5.26 4.66 -11.16
C PHE A 25 5.94 5.68 -10.25
N LEU A 26 5.79 6.98 -10.52
CA LEU A 26 6.31 8.03 -9.63
C LEU A 26 5.65 8.00 -8.26
N LEU A 27 4.34 7.79 -8.18
CA LEU A 27 3.63 7.66 -6.91
C LEU A 27 4.13 6.42 -6.16
N LEU A 28 4.29 5.28 -6.82
CA LEU A 28 4.84 4.06 -6.23
C LEU A 28 6.31 4.25 -5.81
N ALA A 29 7.12 4.98 -6.58
CA ALA A 29 8.51 5.25 -6.24
C ALA A 29 8.62 6.23 -5.06
N PHE A 30 7.79 7.27 -5.00
CA PHE A 30 7.90 8.33 -3.99
C PHE A 30 7.08 8.05 -2.73
N VAL A 31 6.03 7.24 -2.82
CA VAL A 31 5.15 6.85 -1.70
C VAL A 31 5.34 5.37 -1.37
N GLY A 32 5.33 4.50 -2.39
CA GLY A 32 5.53 3.07 -2.18
C GLY A 32 6.91 2.72 -1.62
N LEU A 33 7.99 3.34 -2.12
CA LEU A 33 9.34 3.11 -1.59
C LEU A 33 9.49 3.51 -0.11
N PRO A 34 9.12 4.73 0.35
CA PRO A 34 9.23 5.06 1.78
C PRO A 34 8.27 4.26 2.66
N VAL A 35 7.07 3.91 2.16
CA VAL A 35 6.16 3.01 2.89
C VAL A 35 6.79 1.63 3.02
N ALA A 36 7.38 1.08 1.96
CA ALA A 36 8.07 -0.21 2.00
C ALA A 36 9.28 -0.19 2.94
N MET A 37 10.09 0.88 2.90
CA MET A 37 11.22 1.06 3.82
C MET A 37 10.73 1.11 5.27
N THR A 38 9.67 1.88 5.54
CA THR A 38 9.08 1.97 6.88
C THR A 38 8.55 0.61 7.33
N ALA A 39 7.86 -0.12 6.46
CA ALA A 39 7.35 -1.46 6.74
C ALA A 39 8.48 -2.46 7.04
N LEU A 40 9.59 -2.39 6.30
CA LEU A 40 10.78 -3.23 6.56
C LEU A 40 11.41 -2.92 7.91
N ILE A 41 11.59 -1.64 8.25
CA ILE A 41 12.15 -1.23 9.55
C ILE A 41 11.21 -1.64 10.69
N ALA A 42 9.91 -1.41 10.53
CA ALA A 42 8.91 -1.80 11.52
C ALA A 42 8.87 -3.32 11.72
N ALA A 43 8.90 -4.10 10.62
CA ALA A 43 8.95 -5.56 10.68
C ALA A 43 10.23 -6.03 11.36
N TYR A 44 11.39 -5.45 11.03
CA TYR A 44 12.66 -5.78 11.67
C TYR A 44 12.63 -5.50 13.18
N GLY A 45 12.20 -4.30 13.58
CA GLY A 45 12.08 -3.93 14.99
C GLY A 45 11.09 -4.82 15.73
N PHE A 46 9.96 -5.16 15.10
CA PHE A 46 8.97 -6.07 15.66
C PHE A 46 9.52 -7.49 15.84
N ILE A 47 10.25 -8.03 14.86
CA ILE A 47 10.87 -9.35 14.95
C ILE A 47 11.88 -9.39 16.09
N VAL A 48 12.76 -8.40 16.18
CA VAL A 48 13.76 -8.31 17.26
C VAL A 48 13.08 -8.18 18.61
N TRP A 49 12.10 -7.28 18.75
CA TRP A 49 11.31 -7.11 19.97
C TRP A 49 10.58 -8.39 20.38
N PHE A 50 9.99 -9.09 19.42
CA PHE A 50 9.26 -10.33 19.67
C PHE A 50 10.21 -11.48 20.08
N LEU A 51 11.36 -11.59 19.42
CA LEU A 51 12.43 -12.53 19.79
C LEU A 51 13.00 -12.21 21.19
N GLN A 52 13.14 -10.94 21.55
CA GLN A 52 13.53 -10.52 22.90
C GLN A 52 12.53 -11.06 23.93
N ILE A 53 11.23 -10.86 23.70
CA ILE A 53 10.17 -11.37 24.59
C ILE A 53 10.19 -12.90 24.72
N LEU A 54 10.37 -13.62 23.60
CA LEU A 54 10.31 -15.09 23.61
C LEU A 54 11.53 -15.77 24.24
N PHE A 55 12.74 -15.22 24.05
CA PHE A 55 13.98 -15.92 24.41
C PHE A 55 14.82 -15.23 25.49
N PHE A 56 14.75 -13.91 25.60
CA PHE A 56 15.68 -13.13 26.44
C PHE A 56 15.01 -12.39 27.60
N GLY A 57 13.68 -12.51 27.73
CA GLY A 57 12.91 -11.74 28.71
C GLY A 57 12.76 -10.27 28.29
N PRO A 58 11.83 -9.51 28.92
CA PRO A 58 11.51 -8.14 28.52
C PRO A 58 12.80 -7.29 28.46
N PRO A 59 13.02 -6.54 27.37
CA PRO A 59 14.24 -5.75 27.20
C PRO A 59 14.37 -4.72 28.33
N SER A 60 15.48 -4.77 29.07
CA SER A 60 15.88 -3.82 30.11
C SER A 60 16.66 -2.64 29.54
#